data_AF-A0A4R7VI99-F1
#
_entry.id   AF-A0A4R7VI99-F1
#
_cell.length_a   1.000
_cell.length_b   1.000
_cell.length_c   1.000
_cell.angle_alpha   90.00
_cell.angle_beta   90.00
_cell.angle_gamma   90.00
#
_symmetry.space_group_name_H-M   'P 1'
#
loop_
_entity.id
_entity.type
_entity.pdbx_description
1 polymer ?
#
loop_
_entity_poly.entity_id
_entity_poly.type
_entity_poly.pdbx_seq_one_letter_code
_entity_poly.pdbx_strand_id
1 'polypeptide(L)'
;MTRTLGLEPTDGFEVGDRVGRTGSVRRRSLWSLSSGLPPESELAAHLDWLLDLLEPRRDLLWRLADQGYTADWFCLAASGAAEHAVGLTRPLLTRLLTVPGDLLLDVMGDD
;
A
#
# COMPACT_ATOMS: atom_id res chain seq x y z
N MET A 1 -11.13 -0.77 -10.88
CA MET A 1 -10.60 -1.30 -9.61
C MET A 1 -11.66 -1.31 -8.50
N THR A 2 -12.23 -0.16 -8.11
CA THR A 2 -13.27 -0.02 -7.05
C THR A 2 -14.42 -1.03 -7.16
N ARG A 3 -15.13 -1.08 -8.30
CA ARG A 3 -16.23 -2.04 -8.51
C ARG A 3 -15.78 -3.51 -8.43
N THR A 4 -14.57 -3.78 -8.91
CA THR A 4 -14.00 -5.14 -8.94
C THR A 4 -13.72 -5.61 -7.53
N LEU A 5 -13.01 -4.79 -6.74
CA LEU A 5 -12.64 -5.13 -5.37
C LEU A 5 -13.79 -4.93 -4.37
N GLY A 6 -14.83 -4.16 -4.70
CA GLY A 6 -15.86 -3.77 -3.74
C GLY A 6 -15.26 -3.00 -2.55
N LEU A 7 -14.23 -2.21 -2.83
CA LEU A 7 -13.52 -1.34 -1.88
C LEU A 7 -13.45 0.05 -2.48
N GLU A 8 -13.71 1.07 -1.67
CA GLU A 8 -13.47 2.46 -2.05
C GLU A 8 -11.97 2.76 -1.90
N PRO A 9 -11.30 3.32 -2.92
CA PRO A 9 -9.92 3.77 -2.77
C PRO A 9 -9.83 4.90 -1.76
N THR A 10 -8.66 5.07 -1.16
CA THR A 10 -8.29 6.34 -0.55
C THR A 10 -8.01 7.38 -1.64
N ASP A 11 -7.24 6.99 -2.65
CA ASP A 11 -7.00 7.84 -3.83
C ASP A 11 -7.08 7.03 -5.12
N GLY A 12 -7.55 7.70 -6.17
CA GLY A 12 -7.64 7.17 -7.51
C GLY A 12 -7.16 8.20 -8.51
N PHE A 13 -6.36 7.76 -9.48
CA PHE A 13 -5.86 8.62 -10.54
C PHE A 13 -5.92 7.88 -11.87
N GLU A 14 -6.14 8.63 -12.94
CA GLU A 14 -6.19 8.13 -14.30
C GLU A 14 -4.98 8.58 -15.12
N VAL A 15 -4.77 7.88 -16.24
CA VAL A 15 -3.78 8.31 -17.25
C VAL A 15 -4.12 9.72 -17.72
N GLY A 16 -3.10 10.58 -17.77
CA GLY A 16 -3.25 11.98 -18.18
C GLY A 16 -3.48 12.96 -17.03
N ASP A 17 -3.79 12.48 -15.82
CA ASP A 17 -3.88 13.34 -14.64
C ASP A 17 -2.56 14.02 -14.35
N ARG A 18 -2.61 15.28 -13.91
CA ARG A 18 -1.41 16.05 -13.60
C ARG A 18 -0.69 15.52 -12.36
N VAL A 19 0.63 15.44 -12.43
CA VAL A 19 1.53 15.04 -11.35
C VAL A 19 2.31 16.25 -10.87
N GLY A 20 2.13 16.61 -9.61
CA GLY A 20 2.84 17.73 -8.98
C GLY A 20 2.61 19.07 -9.71
N ARG A 21 3.53 20.02 -9.50
CA ARG A 21 3.41 21.38 -10.03
C ARG A 21 4.12 21.59 -11.38
N THR A 22 4.91 20.62 -11.83
CA THR A 22 5.82 20.76 -12.99
C THR A 22 5.16 20.46 -14.34
N GLY A 23 3.84 20.20 -14.36
CA GLY A 23 3.09 19.93 -15.60
C GLY A 23 3.24 18.52 -16.16
N SER A 24 3.95 17.63 -15.44
CA SER A 24 4.03 16.21 -15.78
C SER A 24 2.65 15.56 -15.68
N VAL A 25 2.40 14.50 -16.45
CA VAL A 25 1.13 13.73 -16.42
C VAL A 25 1.39 12.27 -16.08
N ARG A 26 0.42 11.63 -15.42
CA ARG A 26 0.47 10.21 -15.08
C ARG A 26 0.44 9.38 -16.35
N ARG A 27 1.40 8.45 -16.45
CA ARG A 27 1.48 7.49 -17.57
C ARG A 27 0.69 6.21 -17.31
N ARG A 28 0.23 6.01 -16.08
CA ARG A 28 -0.53 4.83 -15.63
C ARG A 28 -1.61 5.31 -14.66
N SER A 29 -2.78 4.66 -14.72
CA SER A 29 -3.80 4.81 -13.68
C SER A 29 -3.30 4.18 -12.39
N LEU A 30 -3.69 4.77 -11.26
CA LEU A 30 -3.32 4.32 -9.92
C LEU A 30 -4.59 4.21 -9.07
N TRP A 31 -4.66 3.16 -8.27
CA TRP A 31 -5.66 2.98 -7.24
C TRP A 31 -4.92 2.65 -5.95
N SER A 32 -5.08 3.46 -4.91
CA SER A 32 -4.39 3.27 -3.63
C SER A 32 -5.36 3.22 -2.47
N LEU A 33 -4.98 2.44 -1.46
CA LEU A 33 -5.70 2.30 -0.22
C LEU A 33 -4.74 2.59 0.95
N SER A 34 -5.18 3.45 1.85
CA SER A 34 -4.46 3.87 3.04
C SER A 34 -5.29 3.50 4.26
N SER A 35 -4.61 3.09 5.33
CA SER A 35 -5.28 2.53 6.52
C SER A 35 -6.20 3.48 7.31
N GLY A 36 -6.14 4.79 7.06
CA GLY A 36 -6.86 5.81 7.83
C GLY A 36 -6.44 5.94 9.29
N LEU A 37 -5.48 5.13 9.77
CA LEU A 37 -4.89 5.26 11.11
C LEU A 37 -4.00 6.52 11.19
N PRO A 38 -3.77 7.07 12.40
CA PRO A 38 -2.80 8.15 12.60
C PRO A 38 -1.42 7.79 12.01
N PRO A 39 -0.74 8.69 11.29
CA PRO A 39 0.58 8.44 10.69
C PRO A 39 1.66 7.94 11.65
N GLU A 40 1.50 8.23 12.94
CA GLU A 40 2.42 7.90 14.03
C GLU A 40 2.17 6.49 14.58
N SER A 41 1.14 5.80 14.09
CA SER A 41 0.87 4.40 14.47
C SER A 41 1.97 3.49 13.94
N GLU A 42 2.18 2.36 14.62
CA GLU A 42 3.16 1.39 14.18
C GLU A 42 2.83 0.87 12.77
N LEU A 43 3.87 0.68 11.94
CA LEU A 43 3.72 0.14 10.59
C LEU A 43 2.95 -1.20 10.58
N ALA A 44 3.20 -2.06 11.57
CA ALA A 44 2.47 -3.31 11.71
C ALA A 44 0.96 -3.11 11.81
N ALA A 45 0.49 -2.10 12.54
CA ALA A 45 -0.94 -1.80 12.68
C ALA A 45 -1.55 -1.33 11.35
N HIS A 46 -0.82 -0.50 10.60
CA HIS A 46 -1.23 -0.07 9.26
C HIS A 46 -1.37 -1.27 8.30
N LEU A 47 -0.40 -2.19 8.32
CA LEU A 47 -0.40 -3.38 7.47
C LEU A 47 -1.51 -4.37 7.87
N ASP A 48 -1.70 -4.62 9.16
CA ASP A 48 -2.77 -5.50 9.65
C ASP A 48 -4.15 -4.97 9.23
N TRP A 49 -4.39 -3.66 9.37
CA TRP A 49 -5.65 -3.05 8.93
C TRP A 49 -5.90 -3.25 7.44
N LEU A 50 -4.89 -3.04 6.60
CA LEU A 50 -5.00 -3.22 5.15
C LEU A 50 -5.26 -4.69 4.80
N LEU A 51 -4.57 -5.61 5.47
CA LEU A 51 -4.74 -7.05 5.27
C LEU A 51 -6.13 -7.52 5.67
N ASP A 52 -6.71 -7.02 6.76
CA ASP A 52 -8.08 -7.36 7.17
C ASP A 52 -9.10 -7.03 6.06
N LEU A 53 -8.86 -5.99 5.26
CA LEU A 53 -9.70 -5.64 4.11
C LEU A 53 -9.38 -6.45 2.85
N LEU A 54 -8.11 -6.76 2.62
CA LEU A 54 -7.64 -7.34 1.37
C LEU A 54 -7.67 -8.87 1.35
N GLU A 55 -7.42 -9.54 2.49
CA GLU A 55 -7.41 -11.01 2.59
C GLU A 55 -8.71 -11.67 2.15
N PRO A 56 -9.92 -11.16 2.48
CA PRO A 56 -11.17 -11.71 1.95
C PRO A 56 -11.28 -11.68 0.42
N ARG A 57 -10.42 -10.89 -0.25
CA ARG A 57 -10.40 -10.66 -1.70
C ARG A 57 -9.12 -11.21 -2.36
N ARG A 58 -8.31 -11.99 -1.64
CA ARG A 58 -7.00 -12.49 -2.11
C ARG A 58 -7.06 -13.14 -3.49
N ASP A 59 -8.05 -14.00 -3.75
CA ASP A 59 -8.17 -14.74 -5.01
C ASP A 59 -8.45 -13.80 -6.19
N LEU A 60 -9.16 -12.70 -5.92
CA LEU A 60 -9.38 -11.66 -6.91
C LEU A 60 -8.12 -10.80 -7.14
N LEU A 61 -7.39 -10.47 -6.08
CA LEU A 61 -6.14 -9.72 -6.18
C LEU A 61 -5.12 -10.50 -7.02
N TRP A 62 -4.95 -11.81 -6.80
CA TRP A 62 -4.08 -12.64 -7.61
C TRP A 62 -4.51 -12.72 -9.08
N ARG A 63 -5.83 -12.84 -9.35
CA ARG A 63 -6.32 -12.77 -10.74
C ARG A 63 -6.01 -11.45 -11.43
N LEU A 64 -6.02 -10.33 -10.72
CA LEU A 64 -5.62 -9.04 -11.26
C LEU A 64 -4.11 -9.02 -11.55
N ALA A 65 -3.29 -9.55 -10.64
CA ALA A 65 -1.86 -9.68 -10.87
C ALA A 65 -1.55 -10.52 -12.12
N ASP A 66 -2.24 -11.66 -12.30
CA ASP A 66 -2.12 -12.52 -13.49
C ASP A 66 -2.55 -11.82 -14.79
N GLN A 67 -3.43 -10.82 -14.71
CA GLN A 67 -3.84 -9.98 -15.84
C GLN A 67 -2.84 -8.85 -16.14
N GLY A 68 -1.74 -8.77 -15.39
CA GLY A 68 -0.68 -7.78 -15.58
C GLY A 68 -0.85 -6.49 -14.78
N TYR A 69 -1.79 -6.44 -13.83
CA TYR A 69 -1.83 -5.34 -12.87
C TYR A 69 -0.69 -5.47 -11.87
N THR A 70 0.02 -4.37 -11.61
CA THR A 70 1.05 -4.30 -10.57
C THR A 70 0.41 -3.86 -9.25
N ALA A 71 0.78 -4.51 -8.16
CA ALA A 71 0.45 -4.11 -6.80
C ALA A 71 1.75 -3.95 -6.02
N ASP A 72 1.85 -2.89 -5.23
CA ASP A 72 3.00 -2.61 -4.37
C ASP A 72 2.48 -2.11 -3.02
N TRP A 73 3.13 -2.53 -1.93
CA TRP A 73 2.89 -1.96 -0.60
C TRP A 73 3.90 -0.85 -0.39
N PHE A 74 3.45 0.40 -0.45
CA PHE A 74 4.31 1.55 -0.22
C PHE A 74 4.16 2.05 1.21
N CYS A 75 5.19 1.85 2.02
CA CYS A 75 5.19 2.21 3.43
C CYS A 75 6.37 3.11 3.76
N LEU A 76 6.10 4.19 4.48
CA LEU A 76 7.12 5.12 4.96
C LEU A 76 7.44 4.80 6.43
N ALA A 77 8.73 4.71 6.76
CA ALA A 77 9.25 4.63 8.12
C ALA A 77 10.23 5.79 8.36
N ALA A 78 9.85 6.75 9.21
CA ALA A 78 10.70 7.88 9.56
C ALA A 78 11.65 7.53 10.71
N SER A 79 12.93 7.92 10.62
CA SER A 79 13.97 7.54 11.58
C SER A 79 13.85 8.21 12.95
N GLY A 80 13.17 9.36 13.04
CA GLY A 80 12.89 10.03 14.32
C GLY A 80 11.83 9.31 15.13
N ALA A 81 11.00 8.47 14.49
CA ALA A 81 10.18 7.45 15.13
C ALA A 81 10.96 6.14 15.37
N ALA A 82 12.20 6.06 14.89
CA ALA A 82 13.09 4.90 14.97
C ALA A 82 14.29 5.11 15.93
N GLU A 83 14.07 5.76 17.07
CA GLU A 83 14.83 5.40 18.28
C GLU A 83 14.67 3.89 18.59
N HIS A 84 13.62 3.27 18.02
CA HIS A 84 13.27 1.86 18.12
C HIS A 84 12.97 1.27 16.73
N ALA A 85 13.53 0.10 16.44
CA ALA A 85 13.39 -0.58 15.15
C ALA A 85 11.92 -0.77 14.70
N VAL A 86 11.69 -0.85 13.39
CA VAL A 86 10.40 -1.25 12.83
C VAL A 86 10.16 -2.75 13.08
N GLY A 87 9.17 -3.08 13.91
CA GLY A 87 8.79 -4.45 14.23
C GLY A 87 7.78 -5.02 13.24
N LEU A 88 8.16 -6.06 12.49
CA LEU A 88 7.23 -6.89 11.71
C LEU A 88 7.21 -8.31 12.27
N THR A 89 6.05 -8.76 12.72
CA THR A 89 5.92 -10.08 13.34
C THR A 89 5.92 -11.19 12.29
N ARG A 90 6.35 -12.40 12.65
CA ARG A 90 6.26 -13.56 11.75
C ARG A 90 4.83 -13.84 11.26
N PRO A 91 3.77 -13.76 12.10
CA PRO A 91 2.39 -13.86 11.63
C PRO A 91 2.08 -12.83 10.55
N LEU A 92 2.41 -11.55 10.76
CA LEU A 92 2.17 -10.49 9.79
C LEU A 92 2.88 -10.74 8.46
N LEU A 93 4.17 -11.12 8.50
CA LEU A 93 4.92 -11.49 7.30
C LEU A 93 4.27 -12.66 6.55
N THR A 94 3.71 -13.63 7.28
CA THR A 94 3.01 -14.77 6.66
C THR A 94 1.71 -14.33 5.99
N ARG A 95 0.97 -13.40 6.60
CA ARG A 95 -0.25 -12.81 6.02
C ARG A 95 0.04 -12.06 4.72
N LEU A 96 1.11 -11.26 4.69
CA LEU A 96 1.53 -10.52 3.49
C LEU A 96 1.78 -11.44 2.29
N LEU A 97 2.32 -12.65 2.51
CA LEU A 97 2.52 -13.63 1.43
C LEU A 97 1.22 -14.16 0.81
N THR A 98 0.06 -13.93 1.44
CA THR A 98 -1.23 -14.43 0.93
C THR A 98 -1.83 -13.54 -0.16
N VAL A 99 -1.29 -12.33 -0.35
CA VAL A 99 -1.76 -11.30 -1.27
C VAL A 99 -0.60 -10.86 -2.17
N PRO A 100 -0.88 -10.41 -3.41
CA PRO A 100 0.19 -10.02 -4.33
C PRO A 100 0.83 -8.69 -3.93
N GLY A 101 2.04 -8.50 -4.43
CA GLY A 101 2.78 -7.23 -4.37
C GLY A 101 3.96 -7.27 -3.41
N ASP A 102 5.00 -6.52 -3.77
CA ASP A 102 6.21 -6.44 -2.98
C ASP A 102 6.05 -5.42 -1.84
N LEU A 103 6.62 -5.73 -0.67
CA LEU A 103 6.70 -4.79 0.44
C LEU A 103 7.88 -3.83 0.23
N LEU A 104 7.57 -2.57 -0.08
CA LEU A 104 8.55 -1.51 -0.24
C LEU A 104 8.55 -0.63 1.02
N LEU A 105 9.69 -0.61 1.70
CA LEU A 105 9.92 0.23 2.87
C LEU A 105 10.82 1.39 2.48
N ASP A 106 10.27 2.60 2.52
CA ASP A 106 11.04 3.84 2.40
C ASP A 106 11.45 4.30 3.79
N VAL A 107 12.75 4.22 4.09
CA VAL A 107 13.32 4.56 5.40
C VAL A 107 14.01 5.91 5.28
N MET A 108 13.42 6.93 5.88
CA MET A 108 13.93 8.31 5.80
C MET A 108 14.63 8.72 7.09
N GLY A 109 15.78 9.38 6.97
CA GLY A 109 16.51 9.98 8.07
C GLY A 109 15.86 11.27 8.60
N ASP A 110 16.32 11.72 9.77
CA ASP A 110 15.98 13.04 10.32
C ASP A 110 16.86 14.11 9.66
N ASP A 111 16.43 14.61 8.51
CA ASP A 111 16.99 15.85 7.93
C ASP A 111 16.19 17.08 8.39
#